data_AF-A0A6V7LQG1-F1
#
_entry.id   AF-A0A6V7LQG1-F1
#
_cell.length_a   1.000
_cell.length_b   1.000
_cell.length_c   1.000
_cell.angle_alpha   90.00
_cell.angle_beta   90.00
_cell.angle_gamma   90.00
#
_symmetry.space_group_name_H-M   'P 1'
#
loop_
_entity.id
_entity.type
_entity.pdbx_description
1 polymer ?
#
loop_
_entity_poly.entity_id
_entity_poly.type
_entity_poly.pdbx_seq_one_letter_code
_entity_poly.pdbx_strand_id
1 'polypeptide(L)'
;QHSHLFPRGLSVIIDRHRVQELHISLTEGLWRYRKWGYPVTDAGPGAEIYAWFKDDVEDVDKEWKGLTNALAGLLCASFNFVDPSNSMSPKFSFRPMSALEKPLNSSHLRYSSIPREIVCTENLTPFKKLLPCDARRGLATLLNSAHIHNTNYHSIGIRVRSVCANAACTVSSLELRQSISLVYDTMVEGSQDWSLRRLFGMGLMSICPLATLSNIYVDTSTNGTIHMYQLTPPPTAKIVSLRGGQRTEFAVYDNRAILTRGVVNIAAVHSKPRTSAVEFPAILSANRYIV
;
A
#
# COMPACT_ATOMS: atom_id res chain seq x y z
N GLN A 1 2.65 18.00 -20.93
CA GLN A 1 3.62 18.20 -19.83
C GLN A 1 4.53 16.98 -19.74
N HIS A 2 5.83 17.18 -19.50
CA HIS A 2 6.78 16.08 -19.25
C HIS A 2 6.87 15.82 -17.74
N SER A 3 6.64 14.59 -17.31
CA SER A 3 6.89 14.15 -15.94
C SER A 3 8.24 13.43 -15.86
N HIS A 4 9.06 13.74 -14.85
CA HIS A 4 10.36 13.09 -14.67
C HIS A 4 10.23 11.69 -14.06
N LEU A 5 9.31 11.51 -13.09
CA LEU A 5 9.13 10.24 -12.35
C LEU A 5 7.68 9.73 -12.35
N PHE A 6 6.70 10.60 -12.58
CA PHE A 6 5.29 10.22 -12.48
C PHE A 6 4.85 9.45 -13.74
N PRO A 7 4.13 8.32 -13.60
CA PRO A 7 3.77 7.48 -14.74
C PRO A 7 2.78 8.19 -15.67
N ARG A 8 3.16 8.27 -16.96
CA ARG A 8 2.38 8.98 -17.99
C ARG A 8 0.95 8.47 -18.15
N GLY A 9 0.76 7.14 -18.09
CA GLY A 9 -0.56 6.53 -18.24
C GLY A 9 -1.55 7.06 -17.19
N LEU A 10 -1.10 7.14 -15.94
CA LEU A 10 -1.92 7.65 -14.84
C LEU A 10 -2.08 9.18 -14.91
N SER A 11 -1.03 9.92 -15.27
CA SER A 11 -1.12 11.40 -15.36
C SER A 11 -2.14 11.87 -16.39
N VAL A 12 -2.20 11.18 -17.54
CA VAL A 12 -3.17 11.51 -18.60
C VAL A 12 -4.60 11.28 -18.12
N ILE A 13 -4.85 10.20 -17.37
CA ILE A 13 -6.18 9.90 -16.82
C ILE A 13 -6.59 10.95 -15.77
N ILE A 14 -5.70 11.26 -14.83
CA ILE A 14 -5.95 12.25 -13.76
C ILE A 14 -6.26 13.63 -14.35
N ASP A 15 -5.44 14.09 -15.31
CA ASP A 15 -5.61 15.40 -15.93
C ASP A 15 -6.88 15.47 -16.76
N ARG A 16 -7.14 14.45 -17.59
CA ARG A 16 -8.33 14.36 -18.45
C ARG A 16 -9.63 14.41 -17.66
N HIS A 17 -9.69 13.66 -16.56
CA HIS A 17 -10.88 13.58 -15.71
C HIS A 17 -10.86 14.59 -14.55
N ARG A 18 -9.94 15.56 -14.56
CA ARG A 18 -9.87 16.65 -13.58
C ARG A 18 -9.87 16.14 -12.13
N VAL A 19 -9.14 15.06 -11.87
CA VAL A 19 -9.08 14.42 -10.55
C VAL A 19 -8.11 15.17 -9.65
N GLN A 20 -8.56 15.53 -8.45
CA GLN A 20 -7.77 16.18 -7.41
C GLN A 20 -7.10 15.16 -6.48
N GLU A 21 -7.81 14.07 -6.19
CA GLU A 21 -7.35 13.00 -5.31
C GLU A 21 -7.99 11.68 -5.75
N LEU A 22 -7.23 10.59 -5.76
CA LEU A 22 -7.68 9.27 -6.18
C LEU A 22 -7.16 8.23 -5.21
N HIS A 23 -8.03 7.32 -4.81
CA HIS A 23 -7.69 6.17 -3.97
C HIS A 23 -8.31 4.94 -4.56
N ILE A 24 -7.51 3.90 -4.67
CA ILE A 24 -7.92 2.59 -5.17
C ILE A 24 -7.29 1.55 -4.26
N SER A 25 -8.06 0.55 -3.87
CA SER A 25 -7.54 -0.69 -3.31
C SER A 25 -8.21 -1.91 -3.93
N LEU A 26 -7.43 -2.95 -4.17
CA LEU A 26 -7.89 -4.28 -4.53
C LEU A 26 -7.40 -5.24 -3.46
N THR A 27 -8.32 -5.91 -2.79
CA THR A 27 -8.00 -6.74 -1.61
C THR A 27 -8.64 -8.12 -1.70
N GLU A 28 -7.82 -9.14 -1.48
CA GLU A 28 -8.23 -10.51 -1.27
C GLU A 28 -8.07 -10.86 0.22
N GLY A 29 -9.15 -11.36 0.82
CA GLY A 29 -9.22 -11.69 2.25
C GLY A 29 -9.73 -10.55 3.13
N LEU A 30 -9.86 -10.86 4.42
CA LEU A 30 -10.35 -9.92 5.45
C LEU A 30 -9.26 -9.69 6.50
N TRP A 31 -8.97 -8.43 6.80
CA TRP A 31 -8.01 -8.09 7.85
C TRP A 31 -8.52 -8.55 9.23
N ARG A 32 -7.77 -9.45 9.88
CA ARG A 32 -8.11 -9.99 11.19
C ARG A 32 -7.54 -9.12 12.31
N TYR A 33 -8.21 -8.01 12.63
CA TYR A 33 -7.79 -7.05 13.67
C TYR A 33 -7.43 -7.64 15.03
N ARG A 34 -8.12 -8.71 15.46
CA ARG A 34 -7.81 -9.40 16.73
C ARG A 34 -6.48 -10.14 16.70
N LYS A 35 -6.10 -10.68 15.53
CA LYS A 35 -4.89 -11.49 15.37
C LYS A 35 -3.68 -10.64 14.97
N TRP A 36 -3.88 -9.72 14.04
CA TRP A 36 -2.82 -8.97 13.35
C TRP A 36 -2.69 -7.52 13.82
N GLY A 37 -3.59 -7.04 14.67
CA GLY A 37 -3.58 -5.67 15.16
C GLY A 37 -4.06 -4.68 14.10
N TYR A 38 -3.53 -3.45 14.15
CA TYR A 38 -3.85 -2.43 13.16
C TYR A 38 -3.03 -2.62 11.88
N PRO A 39 -3.66 -2.56 10.69
CA PRO A 39 -2.93 -2.58 9.44
C PRO A 39 -2.12 -1.28 9.27
N VAL A 40 -0.95 -1.37 8.62
CA VAL A 40 -0.16 -0.18 8.27
C VAL A 40 -0.88 0.68 7.23
N THR A 41 -1.53 0.02 6.26
CA THR A 41 -2.45 0.64 5.31
C THR A 41 -3.73 -0.19 5.32
N ASP A 42 -4.83 0.44 5.71
CA ASP A 42 -6.15 -0.18 5.74
C ASP A 42 -6.76 -0.24 4.35
N ALA A 43 -7.49 -1.33 4.09
CA ALA A 43 -8.22 -1.56 2.86
C ALA A 43 -9.32 -2.60 3.11
N GLY A 44 -10.54 -2.28 2.67
CA GLY A 44 -11.67 -3.20 2.69
C GLY A 44 -11.48 -4.37 1.71
N PRO A 45 -12.24 -5.48 1.89
CA PRO A 45 -12.22 -6.61 0.97
C PRO A 45 -12.83 -6.24 -0.40
N GLY A 46 -12.30 -6.84 -1.46
CA GLY A 46 -12.70 -6.54 -2.83
C GLY A 46 -12.09 -5.24 -3.35
N ALA A 47 -12.72 -4.64 -4.35
CA ALA A 47 -12.29 -3.40 -4.94
C ALA A 47 -12.97 -2.23 -4.26
N GLU A 48 -12.20 -1.21 -3.93
CA GLU A 48 -12.68 0.07 -3.42
C GLU A 48 -12.03 1.18 -4.22
N ILE A 49 -12.84 2.16 -4.63
CA ILE A 49 -12.36 3.33 -5.35
C ILE A 49 -13.10 4.56 -4.86
N TYR A 50 -12.34 5.63 -4.61
CA TYR A 50 -12.93 6.95 -4.47
C TYR A 50 -12.04 8.03 -5.06
N ALA A 51 -12.68 9.07 -5.56
CA ALA A 51 -12.02 10.20 -6.15
C ALA A 51 -12.67 11.51 -5.71
N TRP A 52 -11.83 12.50 -5.45
CA TRP A 52 -12.21 13.89 -5.38
C TRP A 52 -11.92 14.54 -6.73
N PHE A 53 -12.93 15.17 -7.31
CA PHE A 53 -12.80 15.97 -8.52
C PHE A 53 -12.49 17.43 -8.18
N LYS A 54 -11.86 18.14 -9.11
CA LYS A 54 -11.64 19.58 -8.97
C LYS A 54 -12.97 20.34 -9.00
N ASP A 55 -12.99 21.52 -8.38
CA ASP A 55 -14.20 22.34 -8.23
C ASP A 55 -14.76 22.86 -9.57
N ASP A 56 -13.95 22.87 -10.63
CA ASP A 56 -14.35 23.32 -11.97
C ASP A 56 -15.06 22.25 -12.80
N VAL A 57 -15.27 21.05 -12.25
CA VAL A 57 -16.01 19.98 -12.93
C VAL A 57 -17.51 20.19 -12.78
N GLU A 58 -18.20 20.45 -13.89
CA GLU A 58 -19.65 20.63 -13.92
C GLU A 58 -20.41 19.31 -13.77
N ASP A 59 -20.03 18.27 -14.54
CA ASP A 59 -20.69 16.96 -14.54
C ASP A 59 -19.75 15.88 -13.95
N VAL A 60 -19.81 15.76 -12.62
CA VAL A 60 -19.00 14.82 -11.86
C VAL A 60 -19.34 13.36 -12.19
N ASP A 61 -20.60 13.05 -12.50
CA ASP A 61 -21.02 11.66 -12.79
C ASP A 61 -20.50 11.17 -14.14
N LYS A 62 -20.47 12.06 -15.14
CA LYS A 62 -19.84 11.77 -16.43
C LYS A 62 -18.33 11.55 -16.30
N GLU A 63 -17.63 12.41 -15.56
CA GLU A 63 -16.19 12.26 -15.35
C GLU A 63 -15.86 11.04 -14.49
N TRP A 64 -16.70 10.71 -13.51
CA TRP A 64 -16.59 9.49 -12.73
C TRP A 64 -16.69 8.23 -13.57
N LYS A 65 -17.69 8.15 -14.45
CA LYS A 65 -17.83 7.04 -15.40
C LYS A 65 -16.65 6.95 -16.36
N GLY A 66 -16.13 8.08 -16.84
CA GLY A 66 -14.95 8.11 -17.69
C GLY A 66 -13.70 7.60 -16.98
N LEU A 67 -13.48 8.08 -15.76
CA LEU A 67 -12.36 7.72 -14.89
C LEU A 67 -12.34 6.23 -14.59
N THR A 68 -13.46 5.65 -14.14
CA THR A 68 -13.53 4.23 -13.76
C THR A 68 -13.30 3.30 -14.96
N ASN A 69 -13.81 3.66 -16.14
CA ASN A 69 -13.53 2.93 -17.38
C ASN A 69 -12.06 3.00 -17.81
N ALA A 70 -11.43 4.17 -17.68
CA ALA A 70 -10.00 4.32 -18.01
C ALA A 70 -9.11 3.54 -17.04
N LEU A 71 -9.44 3.56 -15.74
CA LEU A 71 -8.71 2.83 -14.70
C LEU A 71 -8.90 1.31 -14.82
N ALA A 72 -10.07 0.85 -15.27
CA ALA A 72 -10.30 -0.56 -15.56
C ALA A 72 -9.26 -1.10 -16.56
N GLY A 73 -9.02 -0.36 -17.64
CA GLY A 73 -8.00 -0.70 -18.63
C GLY A 73 -6.57 -0.57 -18.11
N LEU A 74 -6.27 0.47 -17.32
CA LEU A 74 -4.92 0.69 -16.79
C LEU A 74 -4.51 -0.40 -15.78
N LEU A 75 -5.42 -0.82 -14.91
CA LEU A 75 -5.14 -1.73 -13.79
C LEU A 75 -5.56 -3.17 -14.07
N CYS A 76 -6.16 -3.44 -15.23
CA CYS A 76 -6.77 -4.74 -15.55
C CYS A 76 -7.78 -5.17 -14.48
N ALA A 77 -8.61 -4.24 -14.02
CA ALA A 77 -9.60 -4.46 -12.96
C ALA A 77 -11.01 -4.13 -13.47
N SER A 78 -12.03 -4.70 -12.84
CA SER A 78 -13.43 -4.60 -13.29
C SER A 78 -14.13 -3.28 -12.92
N PHE A 79 -13.39 -2.16 -12.85
CA PHE A 79 -13.95 -0.85 -12.49
C PHE A 79 -14.95 -0.30 -13.52
N ASN A 80 -15.04 -0.90 -14.71
CA ASN A 80 -16.07 -0.61 -15.70
C ASN A 80 -17.49 -0.99 -15.22
N PHE A 81 -17.62 -1.81 -14.16
CA PHE A 81 -18.91 -2.07 -13.50
C PHE A 81 -19.29 -1.01 -12.46
N VAL A 82 -18.46 0.03 -12.25
CA VAL A 82 -18.86 1.18 -11.45
C VAL A 82 -19.86 2.02 -12.24
N ASP A 83 -21.04 2.21 -11.65
CA ASP A 83 -22.16 2.94 -12.22
C ASP A 83 -22.83 3.82 -11.14
N PRO A 84 -23.80 4.69 -11.52
CA PRO A 84 -24.49 5.51 -10.52
C PRO A 84 -25.25 4.72 -9.46
N SER A 85 -25.64 3.46 -9.71
CA SER A 85 -26.38 2.62 -8.76
C SER A 85 -25.53 2.06 -7.63
N ASN A 86 -24.22 1.91 -7.87
CA ASN A 86 -23.23 1.47 -6.87
C ASN A 86 -22.22 2.57 -6.50
N SER A 87 -22.55 3.83 -6.79
CA SER A 87 -21.74 5.00 -6.46
C SER A 87 -22.41 5.87 -5.40
N MET A 88 -21.62 6.50 -4.53
CA MET A 88 -22.11 7.39 -3.47
C MET A 88 -21.13 8.53 -3.17
N SER A 89 -21.63 9.56 -2.48
CA SER A 89 -20.86 10.74 -2.05
C SER A 89 -20.92 10.90 -0.52
N PRO A 90 -20.19 10.06 0.24
CA PRO A 90 -20.19 10.09 1.70
C PRO A 90 -19.54 11.37 2.26
N LYS A 91 -20.37 12.27 2.82
CA LYS A 91 -19.96 13.62 3.22
C LYS A 91 -18.88 13.70 4.32
N PHE A 92 -18.81 12.70 5.20
CA PHE A 92 -17.95 12.76 6.40
C PHE A 92 -16.81 11.74 6.43
N SER A 93 -16.97 10.60 5.75
CA SER A 93 -16.07 9.46 5.92
C SER A 93 -14.73 9.64 5.19
N PHE A 94 -14.72 10.31 4.04
CA PHE A 94 -13.54 10.42 3.19
C PHE A 94 -13.10 11.87 3.06
N ARG A 95 -12.45 12.39 4.09
CA ARG A 95 -11.88 13.75 4.00
C ARG A 95 -10.67 13.76 3.06
N PRO A 96 -10.54 14.78 2.21
CA PRO A 96 -9.41 14.91 1.30
C PRO A 96 -8.10 15.03 2.08
N MET A 97 -7.07 14.31 1.62
CA MET A 97 -5.70 14.37 2.15
C MET A 97 -4.76 15.22 1.28
N SER A 98 -5.28 15.72 0.15
CA SER A 98 -4.59 16.59 -0.79
C SER A 98 -4.34 17.99 -0.21
N ALA A 99 -3.30 18.67 -0.68
CA ALA A 99 -3.12 20.11 -0.43
C ALA A 99 -4.23 20.87 -1.17
N LEU A 100 -5.08 21.58 -0.44
CA LEU A 100 -6.24 22.28 -0.98
C LEU A 100 -6.11 23.78 -0.81
N GLU A 101 -6.44 24.51 -1.86
CA GLU A 101 -6.54 25.97 -1.82
C GLU A 101 -7.92 26.44 -1.31
N LYS A 102 -8.95 25.59 -1.42
CA LYS A 102 -10.35 25.90 -1.12
C LYS A 102 -11.04 24.78 -0.35
N PRO A 103 -12.09 25.11 0.44
CA PRO A 103 -12.92 24.10 1.07
C PRO A 103 -13.67 23.28 0.01
N LEU A 104 -13.49 21.95 0.03
CA LEU A 104 -14.11 21.07 -0.97
C LEU A 104 -15.61 20.86 -0.72
N ASN A 105 -16.35 20.82 -1.82
CA ASN A 105 -17.76 20.44 -1.82
C ASN A 105 -17.89 18.91 -1.97
N SER A 106 -18.59 18.26 -1.02
CA SER A 106 -18.84 16.81 -1.07
C SER A 106 -19.54 16.32 -2.34
N SER A 107 -20.17 17.20 -3.13
CA SER A 107 -20.72 16.83 -4.44
C SER A 107 -19.65 16.45 -5.47
N HIS A 108 -18.38 16.82 -5.25
CA HIS A 108 -17.24 16.43 -6.09
C HIS A 108 -16.55 15.16 -5.59
N LEU A 109 -17.09 14.50 -4.56
CA LEU A 109 -16.65 13.18 -4.14
C LEU A 109 -17.48 12.10 -4.84
N ARG A 110 -16.82 11.07 -5.34
CA ARG A 110 -17.45 9.80 -5.70
C ARG A 110 -16.70 8.65 -5.06
N TYR A 111 -17.46 7.69 -4.54
CA TYR A 111 -16.99 6.45 -3.95
C TYR A 111 -17.79 5.30 -4.56
N SER A 112 -17.14 4.17 -4.81
CA SER A 112 -17.78 2.90 -5.15
C SER A 112 -16.97 1.74 -4.58
N SER A 113 -17.63 0.61 -4.37
CA SER A 113 -16.99 -0.64 -4.01
C SER A 113 -17.58 -1.80 -4.81
N ILE A 114 -16.71 -2.70 -5.27
CA ILE A 114 -17.06 -3.94 -5.98
C ILE A 114 -16.52 -5.09 -5.14
N PRO A 115 -17.30 -5.63 -4.17
CA PRO A 115 -16.79 -6.64 -3.23
C PRO A 115 -16.36 -7.95 -3.88
N ARG A 116 -16.86 -8.25 -5.08
CA ARG A 116 -16.53 -9.47 -5.84
C ARG A 116 -15.27 -9.33 -6.71
N GLU A 117 -14.75 -8.11 -6.86
CA GLU A 117 -13.51 -7.85 -7.58
C GLU A 117 -12.35 -7.90 -6.60
N ILE A 118 -11.63 -9.01 -6.55
CA ILE A 118 -10.47 -9.19 -5.66
C ILE A 118 -9.17 -8.89 -6.41
N VAL A 119 -8.04 -8.83 -5.69
CA VAL A 119 -6.74 -8.68 -6.34
C VAL A 119 -6.33 -9.98 -7.04
N CYS A 120 -5.98 -9.88 -8.32
CA CYS A 120 -5.57 -10.98 -9.16
C CYS A 120 -4.15 -10.78 -9.72
N THR A 121 -3.55 -11.85 -10.26
CA THR A 121 -2.16 -11.82 -10.75
C THR A 121 -1.95 -10.84 -11.91
N GLU A 122 -2.98 -10.63 -12.72
CA GLU A 122 -3.02 -9.70 -13.83
C GLU A 122 -2.92 -8.24 -13.39
N ASN A 123 -3.33 -7.89 -12.16
CA ASN A 123 -3.22 -6.52 -11.65
C ASN A 123 -1.79 -6.14 -11.26
N LEU A 124 -0.95 -7.12 -10.93
CA LEU A 124 0.40 -6.87 -10.42
C LEU A 124 1.31 -6.26 -11.48
N THR A 125 1.22 -6.72 -12.73
CA THR A 125 2.04 -6.22 -13.83
C THR A 125 1.80 -4.73 -14.13
N PRO A 126 0.55 -4.26 -14.37
CA PRO A 126 0.29 -2.84 -14.54
C PRO A 126 0.61 -2.03 -13.28
N PHE A 127 0.36 -2.58 -12.08
CA PHE A 127 0.72 -1.93 -10.83
C PHE A 127 2.23 -1.63 -10.75
N LYS A 128 3.09 -2.62 -11.04
CA LYS A 128 4.55 -2.43 -11.00
C LYS A 128 5.05 -1.45 -12.06
N LYS A 129 4.38 -1.37 -13.22
CA LYS A 129 4.70 -0.41 -14.30
C LYS A 129 4.44 1.06 -13.94
N LEU A 130 3.75 1.34 -12.83
CA LEU A 130 3.56 2.70 -12.34
C LEU A 130 4.80 3.24 -11.61
N LEU A 131 5.74 2.36 -11.22
CA LEU A 131 6.96 2.74 -10.52
C LEU A 131 8.04 3.23 -11.50
N PRO A 132 8.89 4.19 -11.12
CA PRO A 132 9.94 4.74 -12.01
C PRO A 132 10.94 3.71 -12.57
N CYS A 133 11.14 2.60 -11.86
CA CYS A 133 12.03 1.50 -12.26
C CYS A 133 11.28 0.22 -12.65
N ASP A 134 9.96 0.32 -12.86
CA ASP A 134 9.05 -0.80 -13.08
C ASP A 134 9.27 -1.93 -12.06
N ALA A 135 9.31 -3.16 -12.56
CA ALA A 135 9.65 -4.40 -11.87
C ALA A 135 11.15 -4.74 -11.88
N ARG A 136 12.01 -3.91 -12.51
CA ARG A 136 13.37 -4.32 -12.89
C ARG A 136 14.43 -4.06 -11.82
N ARG A 137 14.22 -3.07 -10.96
CA ARG A 137 15.19 -2.64 -9.93
C ARG A 137 14.49 -2.22 -8.64
N GLY A 138 15.20 -2.30 -7.51
CA GLY A 138 14.68 -1.87 -6.21
C GLY A 138 13.72 -2.85 -5.55
N LEU A 139 12.95 -2.39 -4.56
CA LEU A 139 12.04 -3.23 -3.78
C LEU A 139 10.95 -3.89 -4.65
N ALA A 140 10.62 -3.30 -5.80
CA ALA A 140 9.66 -3.86 -6.74
C ALA A 140 10.09 -5.23 -7.30
N THR A 141 11.39 -5.57 -7.26
CA THR A 141 11.85 -6.90 -7.68
C THR A 141 11.36 -8.00 -6.75
N LEU A 142 11.12 -7.70 -5.47
CA LEU A 142 10.59 -8.66 -4.48
C LEU A 142 9.12 -9.03 -4.76
N LEU A 143 8.42 -8.26 -5.58
CA LEU A 143 7.00 -8.50 -5.88
C LEU A 143 6.86 -9.62 -6.92
N ASN A 144 7.12 -10.85 -6.48
CA ASN A 144 6.96 -12.08 -7.25
C ASN A 144 5.53 -12.59 -7.10
N SER A 145 4.81 -12.73 -8.23
CA SER A 145 3.40 -13.13 -8.23
C SER A 145 3.15 -14.46 -7.52
N ALA A 146 4.02 -15.46 -7.72
CA ALA A 146 3.85 -16.79 -7.13
C ALA A 146 3.87 -16.78 -5.60
N HIS A 147 4.55 -15.79 -4.99
CA HIS A 147 4.69 -15.69 -3.55
C HIS A 147 3.72 -14.71 -2.90
N ILE A 148 3.42 -13.57 -3.55
CA ILE A 148 2.54 -12.57 -2.95
C ILE A 148 1.05 -12.98 -3.01
N HIS A 149 0.64 -13.70 -4.05
CA HIS A 149 -0.74 -14.18 -4.18
C HIS A 149 -1.00 -15.45 -3.36
N ASN A 150 0.05 -16.07 -2.79
CA ASN A 150 -0.09 -17.20 -1.88
C ASN A 150 0.00 -16.72 -0.42
N THR A 151 -0.91 -15.82 -0.03
CA THR A 151 -0.96 -15.22 1.31
C THR A 151 -2.39 -15.25 1.85
N ASN A 152 -2.55 -15.21 3.18
CA ASN A 152 -3.87 -15.22 3.84
C ASN A 152 -4.63 -13.89 3.70
N TYR A 153 -3.91 -12.82 3.36
CA TYR A 153 -4.45 -11.50 3.06
C TYR A 153 -3.50 -10.81 2.10
N HIS A 154 -4.04 -10.30 1.01
CA HIS A 154 -3.31 -9.59 -0.02
C HIS A 154 -4.08 -8.35 -0.42
N SER A 155 -3.47 -7.17 -0.27
CA SER A 155 -4.05 -5.93 -0.76
C SER A 155 -3.02 -5.13 -1.53
N ILE A 156 -3.41 -4.60 -2.69
CA ILE A 156 -2.64 -3.59 -3.43
C ILE A 156 -3.43 -2.28 -3.44
N GLY A 157 -2.73 -1.17 -3.28
CA GLY A 157 -3.35 0.15 -3.18
C GLY A 157 -2.59 1.20 -3.97
N ILE A 158 -3.35 2.09 -4.62
CA ILE A 158 -2.86 3.25 -5.34
C ILE A 158 -3.53 4.48 -4.74
N ARG A 159 -2.71 5.46 -4.35
CA ARG A 159 -3.16 6.75 -3.85
C ARG A 159 -2.46 7.86 -4.61
N VAL A 160 -3.24 8.76 -5.16
CA VAL A 160 -2.76 9.96 -5.83
C VAL A 160 -3.33 11.16 -5.11
N ARG A 161 -2.47 12.13 -4.78
CA ARG A 161 -2.90 13.42 -4.23
C ARG A 161 -1.98 14.54 -4.67
N SER A 162 -2.49 15.76 -4.62
CA SER A 162 -1.67 16.97 -4.69
C SER A 162 -1.00 17.21 -3.35
N VAL A 163 0.28 17.57 -3.37
CA VAL A 163 1.08 17.95 -2.20
C VAL A 163 1.78 19.28 -2.49
N CYS A 164 2.08 20.04 -1.44
CA CYS A 164 2.88 21.25 -1.55
C CYS A 164 4.33 20.87 -1.88
N ALA A 165 4.86 21.36 -2.99
CA ALA A 165 6.26 21.15 -3.38
C ALA A 165 7.23 22.00 -2.53
N ASN A 166 6.73 23.12 -2.01
CA ASN A 166 7.46 24.05 -1.16
C ASN A 166 6.69 24.35 0.14
N ALA A 167 7.40 24.80 1.17
CA ALA A 167 6.80 25.12 2.47
C ALA A 167 5.71 26.20 2.40
N ALA A 168 5.83 27.13 1.44
CA ALA A 168 4.83 28.18 1.20
C ALA A 168 3.58 27.69 0.42
N CYS A 169 3.56 26.44 -0.03
CA CYS A 169 2.51 25.82 -0.85
C CYS A 169 2.07 26.64 -2.08
N THR A 170 2.99 27.41 -2.67
CA THR A 170 2.72 28.17 -3.91
C THR A 170 2.91 27.32 -5.16
N VAL A 171 3.65 26.20 -5.03
CA VAL A 171 3.85 25.23 -6.11
C VAL A 171 3.28 23.90 -5.64
N SER A 172 2.34 23.35 -6.40
CA SER A 172 1.78 22.02 -6.17
C SER A 172 2.58 20.95 -6.93
N SER A 173 2.56 19.74 -6.42
CA SER A 173 3.15 18.55 -7.05
C SER A 173 2.25 17.35 -6.83
N LEU A 174 2.30 16.39 -7.74
CA LEU A 174 1.53 15.15 -7.60
C LEU A 174 2.37 14.09 -6.90
N GLU A 175 1.81 13.50 -5.84
CA GLU A 175 2.36 12.35 -5.15
C GLU A 175 1.58 11.10 -5.57
N LEU A 176 2.29 10.09 -6.07
CA LEU A 176 1.78 8.73 -6.23
C LEU A 176 2.35 7.85 -5.12
N ARG A 177 1.48 7.31 -4.28
CA ARG A 177 1.81 6.31 -3.27
C ARG A 177 1.21 4.97 -3.68
N GLN A 178 2.06 3.97 -3.73
CA GLN A 178 1.69 2.58 -3.96
C GLN A 178 1.94 1.78 -2.69
N SER A 179 0.98 0.95 -2.28
CA SER A 179 1.08 0.09 -1.11
C SER A 179 0.75 -1.34 -1.45
N ILE A 180 1.44 -2.28 -0.82
CA ILE A 180 1.12 -3.70 -0.85
C ILE A 180 1.14 -4.19 0.59
N SER A 181 0.05 -4.83 1.02
CA SER A 181 -0.11 -5.40 2.35
C SER A 181 -0.29 -6.91 2.20
N LEU A 182 0.56 -7.69 2.87
CA LEU A 182 0.61 -9.15 2.77
C LEU A 182 0.60 -9.76 4.17
N VAL A 183 -0.14 -10.85 4.34
CA VAL A 183 -0.08 -11.67 5.56
C VAL A 183 0.24 -13.11 5.21
N TYR A 184 1.46 -13.52 5.52
CA TYR A 184 1.92 -14.90 5.32
C TYR A 184 1.51 -15.78 6.49
N ASP A 185 1.15 -17.03 6.19
CA ASP A 185 1.00 -18.06 7.21
C ASP A 185 2.30 -18.84 7.38
N THR A 186 3.08 -18.48 8.40
CA THR A 186 4.34 -19.20 8.70
C THR A 186 4.09 -20.50 9.46
N MET A 187 2.84 -20.84 9.82
CA MET A 187 2.52 -22.01 10.64
C MET A 187 2.61 -23.33 9.88
N VAL A 188 2.40 -23.31 8.55
CA VAL A 188 2.37 -24.52 7.71
C VAL A 188 3.70 -25.26 7.74
N GLU A 189 4.80 -24.55 8.01
CA GLU A 189 6.16 -25.08 7.89
C GLU A 189 6.86 -25.29 9.24
N GLY A 190 6.13 -25.19 10.37
CA GLY A 190 6.65 -25.54 11.71
C GLY A 190 7.75 -24.63 12.30
N SER A 191 8.23 -23.63 11.55
CA SER A 191 9.25 -22.67 11.97
C SER A 191 8.71 -21.23 11.91
N GLN A 192 9.05 -20.42 12.92
CA GLN A 192 8.75 -18.97 12.95
C GLN A 192 9.69 -18.15 12.08
N ASP A 193 10.74 -18.78 11.54
CA ASP A 193 11.77 -18.09 10.80
C ASP A 193 11.20 -17.52 9.52
N TRP A 194 11.57 -16.31 9.20
CA TRP A 194 11.22 -15.70 7.94
C TRP A 194 12.46 -15.08 7.32
N SER A 195 12.45 -15.03 6.00
CA SER A 195 13.46 -14.30 5.24
C SER A 195 12.85 -13.73 3.98
N LEU A 196 13.48 -12.71 3.39
CA LEU A 196 13.01 -12.16 2.11
C LEU A 196 12.85 -13.25 1.06
N ARG A 197 13.80 -14.19 0.96
CA ARG A 197 13.71 -15.32 0.03
C ARG A 197 12.52 -16.24 0.30
N ARG A 198 12.17 -16.50 1.57
CA ARG A 198 11.03 -17.35 1.92
C ARG A 198 9.70 -16.64 1.65
N LEU A 199 9.61 -15.36 1.99
CA LEU A 199 8.41 -14.55 1.81
C LEU A 199 8.15 -14.18 0.34
N PHE A 200 9.20 -13.82 -0.40
CA PHE A 200 9.09 -13.23 -1.74
C PHE A 200 9.71 -14.10 -2.86
N GLY A 201 10.25 -15.27 -2.52
CA GLY A 201 10.94 -16.17 -3.46
C GLY A 201 12.35 -15.74 -3.84
N MET A 202 12.76 -14.52 -3.46
CA MET A 202 14.07 -13.98 -3.81
C MET A 202 14.59 -12.96 -2.79
N GLY A 203 15.90 -12.74 -2.80
CA GLY A 203 16.53 -11.66 -2.05
C GLY A 203 16.50 -10.34 -2.84
N LEU A 204 16.79 -9.24 -2.15
CA LEU A 204 16.97 -7.95 -2.79
C LEU A 204 18.31 -7.94 -3.54
N MET A 205 18.27 -7.66 -4.84
CA MET A 205 19.46 -7.72 -5.71
C MET A 205 19.95 -6.35 -6.17
N SER A 206 19.10 -5.33 -6.14
CA SER A 206 19.43 -4.01 -6.67
C SER A 206 18.54 -2.92 -6.08
N ILE A 207 18.92 -1.67 -6.34
CA ILE A 207 18.21 -0.45 -5.95
C ILE A 207 17.73 0.25 -7.20
N CYS A 208 16.59 0.94 -7.11
CA CYS A 208 16.16 1.84 -8.16
C CYS A 208 17.06 3.10 -8.15
N PRO A 209 17.83 3.38 -9.20
CA PRO A 209 18.74 4.54 -9.24
C PRO A 209 18.00 5.88 -9.14
N LEU A 210 16.71 5.91 -9.50
CA LEU A 210 15.86 7.10 -9.41
C LEU A 210 15.31 7.36 -7.99
N ALA A 211 15.45 6.40 -7.08
CA ALA A 211 14.92 6.54 -5.73
C ALA A 211 15.91 7.26 -4.82
N THR A 212 15.50 8.35 -4.17
CA THR A 212 16.31 9.08 -3.18
C THR A 212 16.57 8.26 -1.92
N LEU A 213 15.61 7.43 -1.51
CA LEU A 213 15.65 6.59 -0.31
C LEU A 213 15.19 5.17 -0.65
N SER A 214 15.79 4.16 -0.02
CA SER A 214 15.36 2.77 -0.14
C SER A 214 15.71 2.03 1.14
N ASN A 215 14.73 1.91 2.04
CA ASN A 215 14.93 1.33 3.36
C ASN A 215 13.95 0.16 3.58
N ILE A 216 14.39 -0.84 4.32
CA ILE A 216 13.52 -1.88 4.90
C ILE A 216 13.48 -1.67 6.41
N TYR A 217 12.26 -1.68 6.96
CA TYR A 217 12.02 -1.53 8.38
C TYR A 217 11.46 -2.84 8.93
N VAL A 218 12.04 -3.33 10.01
CA VAL A 218 11.59 -4.55 10.71
C VAL A 218 11.19 -4.14 12.12
N ASP A 219 9.95 -4.40 12.51
CA ASP A 219 9.49 -4.17 13.88
C ASP A 219 10.14 -5.19 14.81
N THR A 220 10.85 -4.67 15.81
CA THR A 220 11.61 -5.44 16.80
C THR A 220 11.07 -5.29 18.22
N SER A 221 9.91 -4.65 18.38
CA SER A 221 9.31 -4.34 19.69
C SER A 221 9.01 -5.60 20.53
N THR A 222 8.79 -6.74 19.86
CA THR A 222 8.51 -8.04 20.49
C THR A 222 9.75 -8.91 20.71
N ASN A 223 10.93 -8.46 20.25
CA ASN A 223 12.16 -9.22 20.39
C ASN A 223 12.70 -9.11 21.83
N GLY A 224 12.97 -10.24 22.46
CA GLY A 224 13.41 -10.34 23.85
C GLY A 224 12.28 -10.39 24.88
N THR A 225 11.02 -10.16 24.47
CA THR A 225 9.84 -10.27 25.34
C THR A 225 9.03 -11.51 25.01
N ILE A 226 8.39 -11.53 23.85
CA ILE A 226 7.49 -12.59 23.38
C ILE A 226 8.22 -13.54 22.43
N HIS A 227 9.07 -12.98 21.58
CA HIS A 227 9.87 -13.74 20.61
C HIS A 227 11.35 -13.55 20.91
N MET A 228 12.14 -14.59 20.72
CA MET A 228 13.61 -14.50 20.74
C MET A 228 14.12 -14.88 19.37
N TYR A 229 14.59 -13.88 18.63
CA TYR A 229 15.16 -14.07 17.31
C TYR A 229 16.35 -13.15 17.06
N GLN A 230 17.22 -13.61 16.16
CA GLN A 230 18.35 -12.84 15.67
C GLN A 230 18.08 -12.43 14.22
N LEU A 231 18.28 -11.15 13.93
CA LEU A 231 18.21 -10.63 12.57
C LEU A 231 19.56 -10.79 11.87
N THR A 232 19.51 -11.29 10.63
CA THR A 232 20.68 -11.50 9.79
C THR A 232 20.40 -10.96 8.37
N PRO A 233 21.26 -10.09 7.80
CA PRO A 233 22.41 -9.42 8.42
C PRO A 233 22.00 -8.48 9.57
N PRO A 234 22.94 -7.97 10.39
CA PRO A 234 22.62 -6.97 11.40
C PRO A 234 22.08 -5.67 10.75
N PRO A 235 21.14 -4.97 11.40
CA PRO A 235 20.57 -3.75 10.86
C PRO A 235 21.58 -2.60 10.82
N THR A 236 21.39 -1.68 9.88
CA THR A 236 22.22 -0.48 9.73
C THR A 236 22.01 0.51 10.88
N ALA A 237 20.77 0.63 11.35
CA ALA A 237 20.40 1.48 12.47
C ALA A 237 19.20 0.91 13.22
N LYS A 238 18.93 1.46 14.41
CA LYS A 238 17.68 1.23 15.15
C LYS A 238 17.01 2.58 15.38
N ILE A 239 15.70 2.65 15.16
CA ILE A 239 14.91 3.84 15.42
C ILE A 239 13.75 3.51 16.35
N VAL A 240 13.35 4.48 17.16
CA VAL A 240 12.18 4.36 18.04
C VAL A 240 11.12 5.33 17.53
N SER A 241 9.91 4.84 17.35
CA SER A 241 8.75 5.62 16.98
C SER A 241 7.77 5.66 18.14
N LEU A 242 7.31 6.87 18.47
CA LEU A 242 6.24 7.10 19.44
C LEU A 242 5.02 7.59 18.67
N ARG A 243 4.08 6.69 18.39
CA ARG A 243 2.84 7.02 17.65
C ARG A 243 1.64 6.63 18.49
N GLY A 244 0.74 7.59 18.73
CA GLY A 244 -0.51 7.34 19.48
C GLY A 244 -0.27 6.80 20.90
N GLY A 245 0.84 7.18 21.55
CA GLY A 245 1.24 6.68 22.86
C GLY A 245 1.90 5.30 22.86
N GLN A 246 1.95 4.59 21.72
CA GLN A 246 2.69 3.34 21.59
C GLN A 246 4.14 3.61 21.20
N ARG A 247 5.07 2.94 21.90
CA ARG A 247 6.48 2.89 21.56
C ARG A 247 6.75 1.66 20.70
N THR A 248 7.21 1.87 19.48
CA THR A 248 7.65 0.82 18.56
C THR A 248 9.13 0.98 18.21
N GLU A 249 9.87 -0.12 18.22
CA GLU A 249 11.30 -0.13 17.90
C GLU A 249 11.52 -0.81 16.55
N PHE A 250 12.10 -0.09 15.59
CA PHE A 250 12.38 -0.61 14.27
C PHE A 250 13.87 -0.79 14.04
N ALA A 251 14.24 -1.97 13.55
CA ALA A 251 15.51 -2.21 12.90
C ALA A 251 15.46 -1.69 11.45
N VAL A 252 16.39 -0.80 11.11
CA VAL A 252 16.45 -0.13 9.80
C VAL A 252 17.58 -0.70 8.97
N TYR A 253 17.25 -1.08 7.75
CA TYR A 253 18.18 -1.54 6.73
C TYR A 253 18.21 -0.50 5.61
N ASP A 254 19.32 0.23 5.48
CA ASP A 254 19.56 1.07 4.31
C ASP A 254 20.03 0.18 3.17
N ASN A 255 19.18 0.00 2.16
CA ASN A 255 19.45 -0.89 1.04
C ASN A 255 20.71 -0.47 0.27
N ARG A 256 21.06 0.82 0.24
CA ARG A 256 22.28 1.34 -0.40
C ARG A 256 23.53 0.88 0.30
N ALA A 257 23.52 0.90 1.63
CA ALA A 257 24.66 0.45 2.42
C ALA A 257 24.85 -1.08 2.32
N ILE A 258 23.76 -1.86 2.45
CA ILE A 258 23.85 -3.32 2.56
C ILE A 258 24.06 -4.06 1.23
N LEU A 259 23.57 -3.53 0.09
CA LEU A 259 23.73 -4.18 -1.22
C LEU A 259 25.17 -4.13 -1.76
N THR A 260 26.04 -3.28 -1.20
CA THR A 260 27.48 -3.31 -1.49
C THR A 260 28.13 -4.66 -1.17
N ARG A 261 27.48 -5.46 -0.32
CA ARG A 261 27.95 -6.78 0.13
C ARG A 261 27.40 -7.94 -0.72
N GLY A 262 26.66 -7.65 -1.80
CA GLY A 262 26.00 -8.63 -2.65
C GLY A 262 24.50 -8.73 -2.43
N VAL A 263 23.91 -9.86 -2.81
CA VAL A 263 22.46 -10.09 -2.71
C VAL A 263 22.02 -10.12 -1.25
N VAL A 264 21.02 -9.31 -0.90
CA VAL A 264 20.56 -9.13 0.48
C VAL A 264 19.37 -10.05 0.75
N ASN A 265 19.49 -10.86 1.79
CA ASN A 265 18.39 -11.66 2.31
C ASN A 265 18.26 -11.38 3.82
N ILE A 266 17.42 -10.40 4.17
CA ILE A 266 17.10 -10.13 5.57
C ILE A 266 16.27 -11.30 6.10
N ALA A 267 16.69 -11.84 7.22
CA ALA A 267 16.07 -12.98 7.87
C ALA A 267 15.98 -12.78 9.38
N ALA A 268 14.92 -13.31 9.99
CA ALA A 268 14.82 -13.52 11.42
C ALA A 268 14.91 -15.01 11.71
N VAL A 269 15.91 -15.40 12.51
CA VAL A 269 16.10 -16.78 12.96
C VAL A 269 15.77 -16.86 14.44
N HIS A 270 14.76 -17.64 14.78
CA HIS A 270 14.24 -17.80 16.13
C HIS A 270 15.04 -18.87 16.88
N SER A 271 15.36 -18.59 18.14
CA SER A 271 16.15 -19.51 18.96
C SER A 271 15.36 -20.73 19.45
N LYS A 272 14.02 -20.67 19.41
CA LYS A 272 13.12 -21.72 19.89
C LYS A 272 12.00 -21.97 18.87
N PRO A 273 11.53 -23.22 18.73
CA PRO A 273 10.34 -23.52 17.94
C PRO A 273 9.10 -22.87 18.55
N ARG A 274 8.11 -22.56 17.71
CA ARG A 274 6.88 -21.87 18.15
C ARG A 274 6.09 -22.76 19.11
N THR A 275 5.79 -22.24 20.30
CA THR A 275 4.92 -22.92 21.27
C THR A 275 3.47 -22.43 21.23
N SER A 276 3.14 -21.27 20.65
CA SER A 276 1.76 -20.79 20.45
C SER A 276 1.64 -19.60 19.46
N ALA A 277 0.43 -19.40 18.92
CA ALA A 277 0.09 -18.19 18.16
C ALA A 277 -0.21 -17.04 19.14
N VAL A 278 0.68 -16.06 19.22
CA VAL A 278 0.43 -14.83 19.98
C VAL A 278 -0.43 -13.91 19.14
N GLU A 279 -1.60 -13.57 19.65
CA GLU A 279 -2.48 -12.57 19.05
C GLU A 279 -2.04 -11.18 19.52
N PHE A 280 -1.95 -10.24 18.58
CA PHE A 280 -1.66 -8.84 18.88
C PHE A 280 -2.92 -8.01 18.60
N PRO A 281 -3.93 -8.04 19.48
CA PRO A 281 -5.17 -7.31 19.22
C PRO A 281 -4.92 -5.81 19.19
N ALA A 282 -5.68 -5.13 18.35
CA ALA A 282 -5.80 -3.68 18.37
C ALA A 282 -6.20 -3.19 19.79
N ILE A 283 -5.53 -2.15 20.31
CA ILE A 283 -5.83 -1.58 21.64
C ILE A 283 -7.30 -1.13 21.73
N LEU A 284 -7.79 -0.49 20.67
CA LEU A 284 -9.18 -0.06 20.52
C LEU A 284 -9.81 -0.84 19.37
N SER A 285 -10.86 -1.60 19.67
CA SER A 285 -11.65 -2.29 18.65
C SER A 285 -13.12 -1.91 18.78
N ALA A 286 -13.77 -1.63 17.67
CA ALA A 286 -15.21 -1.51 17.59
C ALA A 286 -15.76 -2.73 16.82
N ASN A 287 -16.73 -3.43 17.40
CA ASN A 287 -17.41 -4.54 16.73
C ASN A 287 -18.84 -4.09 16.43
N ARG A 288 -19.26 -4.16 15.17
CA ARG A 288 -20.65 -3.98 14.78
C ARG A 288 -21.25 -5.35 14.51
N TYR A 289 -22.21 -5.76 15.33
CA TYR A 289 -23.02 -6.93 15.07
C TYR A 289 -24.07 -6.56 14.02
N ILE A 290 -24.09 -7.27 12.89
CA ILE A 290 -25.16 -7.15 11.90
C ILE A 290 -26.21 -8.17 12.33
N VAL A 291 -27.37 -7.69 12.76
CA VAL A 291 -28.56 -8.51 13.10
C VAL A 291 -29.34 -8.77 11.82
#